data_AF-A0A6A8MGC6-F1
#
_entry.id   AF-A0A6A8MGC6-F1
#
_cell.length_a   1.000
_cell.length_b   1.000
_cell.length_c   1.000
_cell.angle_alpha   90.00
_cell.angle_beta   90.00
_cell.angle_gamma   90.00
#
_symmetry.space_group_name_H-M   'P 1'
#
loop_
_entity.id
_entity.type
_entity.pdbx_description
1 polymer ?
#
loop_
_entity_poly.entity_id
_entity_poly.type
_entity_poly.pdbx_seq_one_letter_code
_entity_poly.pdbx_strand_id
1 'polypeptide(L)'
;MNELTLSCGRLWLENDNGPLACQVTDATDEIDSDLKSYNKEYGLAKSCLLVPELPDQFKWERLALASDFPVSAANLVTSLGDRNYLGGIWRVDDLLVAAAVYRQELSDYAALDPSCLPYYQAVDNGVKDQLLFQVSVKAAKDTAPSDLSLDFSFDELRRYYKWLKFKEQQQYDQVKALAEQQAAAAKQAAEE
;
A
#
# COMPACT_ATOMS: atom_id res chain seq x y z
N MET A 1 3.27 5.13 14.62
CA MET A 1 4.17 6.01 13.83
C MET A 1 4.38 5.28 12.52
N ASN A 2 4.01 5.94 11.43
CA ASN A 2 3.43 5.34 10.24
C ASN A 2 4.34 5.59 9.03
N GLU A 3 5.59 5.17 9.17
CA GLU A 3 6.65 5.38 8.19
C GLU A 3 7.25 4.02 7.82
N LEU A 4 7.46 3.76 6.53
CA LEU A 4 8.21 2.63 6.02
C LEU A 4 9.70 2.98 6.03
N THR A 5 10.46 2.30 6.88
CA THR A 5 11.92 2.44 6.90
C THR A 5 12.57 1.46 5.91
N LEU A 6 13.33 2.00 4.97
CA LEU A 6 14.12 1.30 3.98
C LEU A 6 15.62 1.53 4.24
N SER A 7 16.48 0.76 3.58
CA SER A 7 17.93 0.97 3.62
C SER A 7 18.36 2.33 3.05
N CYS A 8 17.58 2.90 2.12
CA CYS A 8 17.85 4.20 1.51
C CYS A 8 17.21 5.39 2.24
N GLY A 9 16.45 5.17 3.31
CA GLY A 9 15.74 6.23 4.03
C GLY A 9 14.31 5.83 4.40
N ARG A 10 13.43 6.82 4.59
CA ARG A 10 12.06 6.63 5.05
C ARG A 10 11.04 7.11 4.02
N LEU A 11 9.91 6.42 3.99
CA LEU A 11 8.72 6.78 3.23
C LEU A 11 7.53 6.90 4.17
N TRP A 12 6.62 7.82 3.90
CA TRP A 12 5.35 7.96 4.60
C TRP A 12 4.24 8.38 3.63
N LEU A 13 2.99 8.25 4.09
CA LEU A 13 1.85 8.84 3.39
C LEU A 13 1.60 10.24 3.94
N GLU A 14 1.26 11.18 3.07
CA GLU A 14 0.87 12.52 3.45
C GLU A 14 -0.33 13.01 2.66
N ASN A 15 -1.15 13.83 3.29
CA ASN A 15 -2.23 14.57 2.65
C ASN A 15 -1.99 16.08 2.77
N ASP A 16 -2.96 16.89 2.37
CA ASP A 16 -2.86 18.36 2.42
C ASP A 16 -2.60 18.92 3.83
N ASN A 17 -2.91 18.15 4.88
CA ASN A 17 -2.74 18.52 6.28
C ASN A 17 -1.44 17.97 6.89
N GLY A 18 -0.65 17.23 6.11
CA GLY A 18 0.64 16.66 6.53
C GLY A 18 0.65 15.14 6.62
N PRO A 19 1.60 14.56 7.39
CA PRO A 19 1.77 13.12 7.49
C PRO A 19 0.52 12.42 8.00
N LEU A 20 0.16 11.32 7.33
CA LEU A 20 -1.01 10.51 7.61
C LEU A 20 -0.59 9.16 8.18
N ALA A 21 -1.46 8.62 9.04
CA ALA A 21 -1.31 7.25 9.48
C ALA A 21 -1.55 6.22 8.38
N CYS A 22 -0.82 5.11 8.43
CA CYS A 22 -0.95 4.04 7.46
C CYS A 22 -0.63 2.70 8.09
N GLN A 23 -1.37 1.69 7.67
CA GLN A 23 -1.02 0.31 7.91
C GLN A 23 -0.01 -0.16 6.86
N VAL A 24 1.07 -0.77 7.32
CA VAL A 24 2.10 -1.37 6.46
C VAL A 24 2.02 -2.89 6.56
N THR A 25 1.97 -3.56 5.42
CA THR A 25 2.04 -5.02 5.32
C THR A 25 3.26 -5.39 4.50
N ASP A 26 4.16 -6.19 5.08
CA ASP A 26 5.31 -6.74 4.37
C ASP A 26 4.85 -7.91 3.48
N ALA A 27 5.09 -7.80 2.19
CA ALA A 27 4.75 -8.78 1.17
C ALA A 27 6.00 -9.27 0.41
N THR A 28 7.19 -9.06 0.97
CA THR A 28 8.46 -9.32 0.28
C THR A 28 8.59 -10.77 -0.18
N ASP A 29 8.43 -11.74 0.73
CA ASP A 29 8.65 -13.16 0.42
C ASP A 29 7.63 -13.72 -0.58
N GLU A 30 6.37 -13.27 -0.47
CA GLU A 30 5.27 -13.69 -1.36
C GLU A 30 5.55 -13.22 -2.79
N ILE A 31 5.79 -11.92 -2.97
CA ILE A 31 6.04 -11.30 -4.27
C ILE A 31 7.35 -11.83 -4.87
N ASP A 32 8.41 -11.96 -4.08
CA ASP A 32 9.69 -12.48 -4.56
C ASP A 32 9.57 -13.94 -5.02
N SER A 33 8.81 -14.77 -4.30
CA SER A 33 8.54 -16.16 -4.69
C SER A 33 7.74 -16.25 -5.99
N ASP A 34 6.67 -15.46 -6.12
CA ASP A 34 5.84 -15.46 -7.32
C ASP A 34 6.63 -14.98 -8.54
N LEU A 35 7.45 -13.93 -8.39
CA LEU A 35 8.31 -13.43 -9.46
C LEU A 35 9.46 -14.38 -9.81
N LYS A 36 10.00 -15.10 -8.82
CA LYS A 36 11.00 -16.16 -9.04
C LYS A 36 10.48 -17.33 -9.88
N SER A 37 9.15 -17.53 -9.93
CA SER A 37 8.54 -18.52 -10.83
C SER A 37 8.72 -18.15 -12.31
N TYR A 38 8.84 -16.84 -12.61
CA TYR A 38 9.06 -16.30 -13.95
C TYR A 38 10.53 -16.00 -14.24
N ASN A 39 11.27 -15.48 -13.25
CA ASN A 39 12.69 -15.18 -13.34
C ASN A 39 13.43 -15.65 -12.08
N LYS A 40 14.15 -16.77 -12.17
CA LYS A 40 14.85 -17.38 -11.02
C LYS A 40 15.92 -16.48 -10.37
N GLU A 41 16.41 -15.49 -11.11
CA GLU A 41 17.41 -14.52 -10.63
C GLU A 41 16.76 -13.26 -10.04
N TYR A 42 15.42 -13.20 -9.98
CA TYR A 42 14.72 -12.13 -9.31
C TYR A 42 15.12 -12.08 -7.83
N GLY A 43 15.42 -10.89 -7.32
CA GLY A 43 15.91 -10.70 -5.96
C GLY A 43 15.37 -9.41 -5.37
N LEU A 44 14.20 -9.50 -4.75
CA LEU A 44 13.57 -8.39 -4.05
C LEU A 44 14.19 -8.23 -2.65
N ALA A 45 14.60 -7.01 -2.30
CA ALA A 45 15.09 -6.72 -0.95
C ALA A 45 13.93 -6.41 0.01
N LYS A 46 12.90 -5.71 -0.50
CA LYS A 46 11.69 -5.36 0.25
C LYS A 46 10.52 -5.12 -0.69
N SER A 47 9.33 -5.53 -0.30
CA SER A 47 8.06 -5.06 -0.88
C SER A 47 7.03 -4.90 0.21
N CYS A 48 6.37 -3.74 0.23
CA CYS A 48 5.39 -3.39 1.23
C CYS A 48 4.15 -2.78 0.58
N LEU A 49 2.99 -3.16 1.11
CA LEU A 49 1.72 -2.51 0.84
C LEU A 49 1.46 -1.49 1.95
N LEU A 50 1.04 -0.28 1.56
CA LEU A 50 0.66 0.79 2.48
C LEU A 50 -0.80 1.15 2.25
N VAL A 51 -1.56 1.14 3.34
CA VAL A 51 -2.99 1.45 3.37
C VAL A 51 -3.18 2.65 4.26
N PRO A 52 -3.73 3.77 3.77
CA PRO A 52 -3.97 4.94 4.60
C PRO A 52 -5.03 4.65 5.67
N GLU A 53 -4.78 5.10 6.90
CA GLU A 53 -5.79 5.14 7.95
C GLU A 53 -6.58 6.44 7.83
N LEU A 54 -7.82 6.33 7.37
CA LEU A 54 -8.66 7.47 7.01
C LEU A 54 -9.68 7.75 8.13
N PRO A 55 -9.96 9.03 8.45
CA PRO A 55 -11.05 9.37 9.37
C PRO A 55 -12.41 9.08 8.72
N ASP A 56 -13.48 9.05 9.53
CA ASP A 56 -14.84 8.73 9.05
C ASP A 56 -15.36 9.69 7.98
N GLN A 57 -14.93 10.95 8.04
CA GLN A 57 -15.26 11.99 7.09
C GLN A 57 -14.03 12.78 6.71
N PHE A 58 -13.71 12.80 5.43
CA PHE A 58 -12.64 13.63 4.89
C PHE A 58 -12.92 14.04 3.45
N LYS A 59 -12.17 15.06 3.04
CA LYS A 59 -12.00 15.47 1.65
C LYS A 59 -10.63 16.10 1.51
N TRP A 60 -9.79 15.53 0.66
CA TRP A 60 -8.42 15.96 0.43
C TRP A 60 -8.20 16.18 -1.06
N GLU A 61 -7.45 17.22 -1.40
CA GLU A 61 -6.99 17.48 -2.75
C GLU A 61 -5.93 16.46 -3.15
N ARG A 62 -5.06 16.06 -2.21
CA ARG A 62 -3.96 15.13 -2.47
C ARG A 62 -3.73 14.15 -1.32
N LEU A 63 -3.44 12.90 -1.68
CA LEU A 63 -2.87 11.87 -0.82
C LEU A 63 -1.69 11.20 -1.56
N ALA A 64 -0.47 11.36 -1.06
CA ALA A 64 0.74 10.98 -1.78
C ALA A 64 1.72 10.20 -0.89
N LEU A 65 2.67 9.52 -1.55
CA LEU A 65 3.91 9.08 -0.92
C LEU A 65 4.90 10.25 -0.84
N ALA A 66 5.57 10.35 0.29
CA ALA A 66 6.68 11.27 0.51
C ALA A 66 7.87 10.52 1.09
N SER A 67 9.08 11.01 0.81
CA SER A 67 10.35 10.40 1.21
C SER A 67 11.33 11.43 1.76
N ASP A 68 12.25 10.99 2.64
CA ASP A 68 13.39 11.80 3.07
C ASP A 68 14.66 11.58 2.22
N PHE A 69 14.58 10.70 1.22
CA PHE A 69 15.62 10.44 0.23
C PHE A 69 15.22 10.98 -1.15
N PRO A 70 16.19 11.24 -2.04
CA PRO A 70 15.92 11.95 -3.29
C PRO A 70 15.14 11.08 -4.27
N VAL A 71 13.86 11.40 -4.44
CA VAL A 71 12.98 10.85 -5.49
C VAL A 71 12.55 12.00 -6.38
N SER A 72 12.96 11.97 -7.65
CA SER A 72 12.76 13.07 -8.60
C SER A 72 12.75 12.59 -10.05
N ALA A 73 12.32 13.45 -10.96
CA ALA A 73 12.45 13.19 -12.40
C ALA A 73 13.91 12.97 -12.86
N ALA A 74 14.90 13.52 -12.14
CA ALA A 74 16.31 13.44 -12.52
C ALA A 74 16.92 12.04 -12.28
N ASN A 75 16.37 11.27 -11.34
CA ASN A 75 16.80 9.90 -11.04
C ASN A 75 15.69 8.87 -11.30
N LEU A 76 14.63 9.27 -12.00
CA LEU A 76 13.64 8.38 -12.55
C LEU A 76 14.31 7.51 -13.63
N VAL A 77 14.21 6.20 -13.46
CA VAL A 77 14.69 5.25 -14.45
C VAL A 77 13.62 4.95 -15.49
N THR A 78 12.38 4.74 -15.03
CA THR A 78 11.21 4.62 -15.90
C THR A 78 9.93 4.91 -15.12
N SER A 79 8.94 5.51 -15.78
CA SER A 79 7.56 5.44 -15.32
C SER A 79 7.03 4.02 -15.48
N LEU A 80 6.12 3.61 -14.61
CA LEU A 80 5.42 2.34 -14.69
C LEU A 80 3.92 2.57 -14.57
N GLY A 81 3.14 1.76 -15.27
CA GLY A 81 1.70 1.79 -15.11
C GLY A 81 0.98 1.14 -16.26
N ASP A 82 -0.17 0.58 -15.94
CA ASP A 82 -1.09 -0.03 -16.88
C ASP A 82 -2.52 0.37 -16.52
N ARG A 83 -3.50 -0.49 -16.77
CA ARG A 83 -4.89 -0.27 -16.34
C ARG A 83 -5.10 -0.45 -14.83
N ASN A 84 -4.21 -1.16 -14.14
CA ASN A 84 -4.37 -1.58 -12.74
C ASN A 84 -3.61 -0.68 -11.78
N TYR A 85 -2.45 -0.15 -12.17
CA TYR A 85 -1.65 0.74 -11.32
C TYR A 85 -0.95 1.86 -12.09
N LEU A 86 -0.46 2.86 -11.35
CA LEU A 86 0.33 3.99 -11.85
C LEU A 86 1.48 4.30 -10.89
N GLY A 87 2.69 4.48 -11.40
CA GLY A 87 3.88 4.68 -10.60
C GLY A 87 5.17 4.91 -11.37
N GLY A 88 6.29 4.60 -10.72
CA GLY A 88 7.62 4.77 -11.28
C GLY A 88 8.70 3.97 -10.57
N ILE A 89 9.89 3.95 -11.16
CA ILE A 89 11.11 3.38 -10.60
C ILE A 89 12.18 4.46 -10.58
N TRP A 90 12.79 4.65 -9.42
CA TRP A 90 13.89 5.58 -9.21
C TRP A 90 15.14 4.84 -8.81
N ARG A 91 16.29 5.37 -9.23
CA ARG A 91 17.58 4.94 -8.74
C ARG A 91 18.00 5.81 -7.57
N VAL A 92 18.22 5.19 -6.43
CA VAL A 92 18.69 5.83 -5.20
C VAL A 92 19.94 5.09 -4.78
N ASP A 93 21.10 5.71 -4.99
CA ASP A 93 22.42 5.10 -4.81
C ASP A 93 22.59 3.77 -5.59
N ASP A 94 22.82 2.68 -4.87
CA ASP A 94 22.94 1.31 -5.40
C ASP A 94 21.63 0.51 -5.32
N LEU A 95 20.50 1.19 -5.10
CA LEU A 95 19.18 0.61 -5.03
C LEU A 95 18.28 1.13 -6.15
N LEU A 96 17.32 0.30 -6.53
CA LEU A 96 16.15 0.70 -7.29
C LEU A 96 14.94 0.67 -6.36
N VAL A 97 14.24 1.79 -6.28
CA VAL A 97 13.02 1.98 -5.51
C VAL A 97 11.88 2.15 -6.49
N ALA A 98 10.88 1.29 -6.43
CA ALA A 98 9.65 1.41 -7.21
C ALA A 98 8.49 1.73 -6.29
N ALA A 99 7.59 2.60 -6.74
CA ALA A 99 6.40 2.97 -6.00
C ALA A 99 5.23 3.21 -6.95
N ALA A 100 4.01 2.85 -6.52
CA ALA A 100 2.80 3.02 -7.30
C ALA A 100 1.54 3.11 -6.43
N VAL A 101 0.47 3.61 -7.05
CA VAL A 101 -0.91 3.57 -6.55
C VAL A 101 -1.75 2.60 -7.36
N TYR A 102 -2.72 1.97 -6.71
CA TYR A 102 -3.78 1.21 -7.39
C TYR A 102 -4.73 2.16 -8.13
N ARG A 103 -5.08 1.87 -9.40
CA ARG A 103 -5.86 2.79 -10.24
C ARG A 103 -7.06 2.19 -10.97
N GLN A 104 -7.29 0.88 -10.93
CA GLN A 104 -8.24 0.25 -11.86
C GLN A 104 -9.65 0.85 -11.83
N GLU A 105 -10.20 1.00 -10.62
CA GLU A 105 -11.50 1.65 -10.38
C GLU A 105 -11.34 3.12 -9.96
N LEU A 106 -10.08 3.60 -9.94
CA LEU A 106 -9.67 4.91 -9.44
C LEU A 106 -8.90 5.70 -10.51
N SER A 107 -9.18 5.44 -11.80
CA SER A 107 -8.38 6.00 -12.90
C SER A 107 -8.33 7.52 -12.88
N ASP A 108 -9.44 8.13 -12.45
CA ASP A 108 -9.63 9.59 -12.38
C ASP A 108 -8.99 10.20 -11.11
N TYR A 109 -8.68 9.36 -10.12
CA TYR A 109 -8.04 9.76 -8.87
C TYR A 109 -6.53 9.56 -8.93
N ALA A 110 -6.03 8.57 -9.68
CA ALA A 110 -4.60 8.28 -9.74
C ALA A 110 -3.83 9.24 -10.67
N ALA A 111 -2.79 9.87 -10.16
CA ALA A 111 -1.95 10.80 -10.90
C ALA A 111 -0.46 10.66 -10.53
N LEU A 112 0.40 11.27 -11.35
CA LEU A 112 1.84 11.43 -11.08
C LEU A 112 2.15 12.91 -10.89
N ASP A 113 2.97 13.23 -9.91
CA ASP A 113 3.42 14.60 -9.69
C ASP A 113 4.62 14.96 -10.62
N PRO A 114 5.16 16.19 -10.57
CA PRO A 114 6.31 16.56 -11.41
C PRO A 114 7.58 15.72 -11.17
N SER A 115 7.72 15.08 -10.00
CA SER A 115 8.78 14.12 -9.67
C SER A 115 8.47 12.70 -10.13
N CYS A 116 7.31 12.51 -10.77
CA CYS A 116 6.69 11.25 -11.13
C CYS A 116 6.28 10.37 -9.93
N LEU A 117 6.20 10.94 -8.72
CA LEU A 117 5.71 10.20 -7.56
C LEU A 117 4.20 9.99 -7.69
N PRO A 118 3.71 8.78 -7.42
CA PRO A 118 2.30 8.46 -7.55
C PRO A 118 1.50 9.01 -6.37
N TYR A 119 0.32 9.55 -6.67
CA TYR A 119 -0.60 10.05 -5.67
C TYR A 119 -2.06 9.88 -6.10
N TYR A 120 -2.97 9.99 -5.14
CA TYR A 120 -4.40 10.15 -5.38
C TYR A 120 -4.80 11.62 -5.26
N GLN A 121 -5.57 12.11 -6.23
CA GLN A 121 -6.16 13.45 -6.25
C GLN A 121 -7.65 13.39 -5.88
N ALA A 122 -8.19 14.50 -5.34
CA ALA A 122 -9.61 14.66 -5.03
C ALA A 122 -10.21 13.51 -4.20
N VAL A 123 -9.47 13.06 -3.19
CA VAL A 123 -9.82 11.91 -2.38
C VAL A 123 -10.92 12.27 -1.39
N ASP A 124 -12.01 11.52 -1.40
CA ASP A 124 -13.12 11.68 -0.45
C ASP A 124 -13.61 10.32 0.08
N ASN A 125 -14.67 10.36 0.87
CA ASN A 125 -15.26 9.18 1.48
C ASN A 125 -15.70 8.10 0.47
N GLY A 126 -15.97 8.45 -0.79
CA GLY A 126 -16.45 7.52 -1.81
C GLY A 126 -15.39 6.52 -2.28
N VAL A 127 -14.11 6.84 -2.10
CA VAL A 127 -12.98 6.00 -2.53
C VAL A 127 -12.18 5.44 -1.36
N LYS A 128 -12.60 5.72 -0.11
CA LYS A 128 -11.82 5.44 1.11
C LYS A 128 -11.33 3.98 1.21
N ASP A 129 -12.17 3.02 0.83
CA ASP A 129 -11.90 1.58 0.99
C ASP A 129 -11.08 0.99 -0.17
N GLN A 130 -10.64 1.82 -1.11
CA GLN A 130 -9.98 1.41 -2.35
C GLN A 130 -8.54 1.95 -2.48
N LEU A 131 -8.10 2.81 -1.56
CA LEU A 131 -6.80 3.46 -1.63
C LEU A 131 -5.70 2.49 -1.21
N LEU A 132 -4.73 2.27 -2.09
CA LEU A 132 -3.62 1.36 -1.85
C LEU A 132 -2.35 1.85 -2.53
N PHE A 133 -1.25 1.81 -1.80
CA PHE A 133 0.09 2.09 -2.30
C PHE A 133 0.96 0.84 -2.18
N GLN A 134 1.91 0.69 -3.09
CA GLN A 134 2.95 -0.34 -3.00
C GLN A 134 4.32 0.30 -3.19
N VAL A 135 5.28 -0.16 -2.40
CA VAL A 135 6.69 0.22 -2.51
C VAL A 135 7.53 -1.05 -2.55
N SER A 136 8.42 -1.14 -3.54
CA SER A 136 9.32 -2.25 -3.75
C SER A 136 10.76 -1.76 -3.90
N VAL A 137 11.72 -2.50 -3.34
CA VAL A 137 13.15 -2.15 -3.36
C VAL A 137 13.97 -3.38 -3.75
N LYS A 138 14.97 -3.17 -4.61
CA LYS A 138 16.01 -4.17 -4.91
C LYS A 138 17.37 -3.50 -5.17
N ALA A 139 18.43 -4.31 -5.21
CA ALA A 139 19.75 -3.84 -5.61
C ALA A 139 19.78 -3.44 -7.10
N ALA A 140 20.42 -2.31 -7.42
CA ALA A 140 20.56 -1.80 -8.78
C ALA A 140 21.61 -2.56 -9.60
N LYS A 141 22.49 -3.34 -8.96
CA LYS A 141 23.55 -4.11 -9.62
C LYS A 141 23.04 -5.40 -10.27
N ASP A 142 21.87 -5.88 -9.87
CA ASP A 142 21.44 -7.25 -10.18
C ASP A 142 20.45 -7.35 -11.34
N THR A 143 20.09 -6.27 -12.05
CA THR A 143 19.05 -6.39 -13.10
C THR A 143 18.96 -5.18 -14.04
N ALA A 144 18.42 -5.42 -15.24
CA ALA A 144 17.92 -4.34 -16.08
C ALA A 144 16.81 -3.58 -15.32
N PRO A 145 16.71 -2.23 -15.44
CA PRO A 145 15.71 -1.46 -14.71
C PRO A 145 14.25 -1.85 -14.99
N SER A 146 13.99 -2.53 -16.11
CA SER A 146 12.69 -3.06 -16.50
C SER A 146 12.20 -4.22 -15.63
N ASP A 147 13.07 -4.84 -14.82
CA ASP A 147 12.74 -6.02 -13.99
C ASP A 147 12.29 -5.65 -12.57
N LEU A 148 11.83 -4.43 -12.30
CA LEU A 148 11.10 -4.13 -11.07
C LEU A 148 9.62 -4.15 -11.41
N SER A 149 9.10 -5.35 -11.63
CA SER A 149 7.66 -5.59 -11.70
C SER A 149 7.06 -5.22 -10.34
N LEU A 150 6.46 -4.04 -10.27
CA LEU A 150 5.44 -3.77 -9.28
C LEU A 150 4.29 -4.71 -9.59
N ASP A 151 4.22 -5.82 -8.85
CA ASP A 151 3.16 -6.79 -9.04
C ASP A 151 1.93 -6.33 -8.29
N PHE A 152 1.11 -5.49 -8.92
CA PHE A 152 -0.31 -5.42 -8.56
C PHE A 152 -1.05 -6.53 -9.31
N SER A 153 -0.58 -7.77 -9.22
CA SER A 153 -1.34 -8.87 -9.79
C SER A 153 -2.72 -8.88 -9.14
N PHE A 154 -3.72 -9.09 -9.98
CA PHE A 154 -5.15 -9.05 -9.63
C PHE A 154 -5.49 -9.98 -8.45
N ASP A 155 -4.67 -11.00 -8.19
CA ASP A 155 -4.83 -11.92 -7.08
C ASP A 155 -4.42 -11.34 -5.74
N GLU A 156 -3.45 -10.41 -5.67
CA GLU A 156 -3.05 -9.75 -4.41
C GLU A 156 -4.05 -8.67 -3.98
N LEU A 157 -4.58 -7.87 -4.91
CA LEU A 157 -5.71 -6.96 -4.62
C LEU A 157 -6.94 -7.75 -4.15
N ARG A 158 -7.22 -8.90 -4.78
CA ARG A 158 -8.32 -9.79 -4.38
C ARG A 158 -8.05 -10.46 -3.03
N ARG A 159 -6.79 -10.78 -2.69
CA ARG A 159 -6.38 -11.26 -1.35
C ARG A 159 -6.49 -10.15 -0.31
N TYR A 160 -6.10 -8.92 -0.64
CA TYR A 160 -6.23 -7.75 0.22
C TYR A 160 -7.70 -7.43 0.53
N TYR A 161 -8.59 -7.41 -0.47
CA TYR A 161 -10.03 -7.28 -0.25
C TYR A 161 -10.62 -8.47 0.52
N LYS A 162 -10.11 -9.70 0.31
CA LYS A 162 -10.50 -10.86 1.13
C LYS A 162 -10.01 -10.74 2.57
N TRP A 163 -8.81 -10.21 2.79
CA TRP A 163 -8.20 -10.01 4.10
C TRP A 163 -8.90 -8.88 4.88
N LEU A 164 -9.24 -7.78 4.22
CA LEU A 164 -10.09 -6.71 4.79
C LEU A 164 -11.45 -7.29 5.23
N LYS A 165 -12.14 -8.02 4.33
CA LYS A 165 -13.41 -8.68 4.66
C LYS A 165 -13.27 -9.73 5.78
N PHE A 166 -12.15 -10.44 5.81
CA PHE A 166 -11.87 -11.41 6.89
C PHE A 166 -11.65 -10.72 8.23
N LYS A 167 -10.96 -9.57 8.27
CA LYS A 167 -10.82 -8.76 9.47
C LYS A 167 -12.14 -8.16 9.94
N GLU A 168 -12.95 -7.63 9.02
CA GLU A 168 -14.32 -7.17 9.34
C GLU A 168 -15.16 -8.30 9.94
N GLN A 169 -15.07 -9.51 9.35
CA GLN A 169 -15.76 -10.69 9.87
C GLN A 169 -15.26 -11.09 11.26
N GLN A 170 -13.94 -11.08 11.50
CA GLN A 170 -13.39 -11.39 12.83
C GLN A 170 -13.81 -10.35 13.89
N GLN A 171 -13.84 -9.07 13.54
CA GLN A 171 -14.33 -8.03 14.45
C GLN A 171 -15.82 -8.20 14.74
N TYR A 172 -16.63 -8.52 13.73
CA TYR A 172 -18.05 -8.82 13.92
C TYR A 172 -18.26 -10.03 14.84
N ASP A 173 -17.53 -11.11 14.63
CA ASP A 173 -17.64 -12.34 15.44
C ASP A 173 -17.21 -12.11 16.90
N GLN A 174 -16.20 -11.28 17.14
CA GLN A 174 -15.77 -10.89 18.49
C GLN A 174 -16.84 -10.05 19.22
N VAL A 175 -17.43 -9.07 18.54
CA VAL A 175 -18.51 -8.24 19.11
C VAL A 175 -19.74 -9.08 19.43
N LYS A 176 -20.10 -10.00 18.54
CA LYS A 176 -21.21 -10.93 18.75
C LYS A 176 -20.97 -11.85 19.95
N ALA A 177 -19.79 -12.45 20.07
CA ALA A 177 -19.44 -13.31 21.20
C ALA A 177 -19.48 -12.56 22.54
N LEU A 178 -19.03 -11.31 22.56
CA LEU A 178 -19.11 -10.46 23.75
C LEU A 178 -20.56 -10.15 24.15
N ALA A 179 -21.42 -9.84 23.18
CA ALA A 179 -22.84 -9.59 23.42
C ALA A 179 -23.57 -10.84 23.96
N GLU A 180 -23.24 -12.02 23.44
CA GLU A 180 -23.80 -13.30 23.90
C GLU A 180 -23.35 -13.64 25.33
N GLN A 181 -22.08 -13.39 25.68
CA GLN A 181 -21.59 -13.54 27.06
C GLN A 181 -22.30 -12.60 28.03
N GLN A 182 -22.48 -11.33 27.65
CA GLN A 182 -23.19 -10.35 28.49
C GLN A 182 -24.66 -10.74 28.69
N ALA A 183 -25.32 -11.23 27.64
CA ALA A 183 -26.71 -11.70 27.73
C ALA A 183 -26.87 -12.95 28.60
N ALA A 184 -25.90 -13.88 28.54
CA ALA A 184 -25.89 -15.07 29.39
C ALA A 184 -25.65 -14.72 30.87
N ALA A 185 -24.70 -13.83 31.15
CA ALA A 185 -24.44 -13.34 32.51
C ALA A 185 -25.64 -12.59 33.10
N ALA A 186 -26.32 -11.76 32.29
CA ALA A 186 -27.53 -11.06 32.72
C ALA A 186 -28.71 -12.01 33.02
N LYS A 187 -28.82 -13.12 32.31
CA LYS A 187 -29.83 -14.16 32.60
C LYS A 187 -29.53 -14.89 33.90
N GLN A 188 -28.27 -15.27 34.13
CA GLN A 188 -27.87 -15.92 35.39
C GLN A 188 -28.09 -15.02 36.60
N ALA A 189 -27.76 -13.72 36.48
CA ALA A 189 -28.00 -12.74 37.54
C ALA A 189 -29.50 -12.42 37.78
N ALA A 190 -30.40 -12.81 36.88
CA ALA A 190 -31.85 -12.66 37.06
C ALA A 190 -32.51 -13.93 37.62
N GLU A 191 -31.78 -15.05 37.69
CA GLU A 191 -32.23 -16.34 38.23
C GLU A 191 -31.70 -16.59 39.66
N GLU A 192 -30.77 -15.75 40.15
CA GLU A 192 -30.31 -15.64 41.55
C GLU A 192 -31.11 -14.60 42.33
#